data_AF-A0A963F6T8-F1
#
_entry.id   AF-A0A963F6T8-F1
#
_cell.length_a   1.000
_cell.length_b   1.000
_cell.length_c   1.000
_cell.angle_alpha   90.00
_cell.angle_beta   90.00
_cell.angle_gamma   90.00
#
_symmetry.space_group_name_H-M   'P 1'
#
loop_
_entity.id
_entity.type
_entity.pdbx_description
1 polymer ?
#
loop_
_entity_poly.entity_id
_entity_poly.type
_entity_poly.pdbx_seq_one_letter_code
_entity_poly.pdbx_strand_id
1 'polypeptide(L)'
;MRGIVLDGLAPGQARERVVAAIARLGWETVDAGPVDRIHAVVTTRWLRFRDDLEIALSAVAGGTRVDVRSASRVGRSDMGTNARHILDLLDELRARDDGTR
;
A
#
# COMPACT_ATOMS: atom_id res chain seq x y z
N MET A 1 3.99 6.23 11.09
CA MET A 1 2.88 5.53 10.41
C MET A 1 1.98 6.58 9.80
N ARG A 2 1.82 6.57 8.48
CA ARG A 2 0.86 7.43 7.77
C ARG A 2 -0.12 6.46 7.10
N GLY A 3 -1.41 6.70 7.29
CA GLY A 3 -2.48 5.84 6.80
C GLY A 3 -3.68 6.68 6.41
N ILE A 4 -4.59 6.08 5.65
CA ILE A 4 -5.86 6.68 5.24
C ILE A 4 -7.01 5.80 5.69
N VAL A 5 -8.20 6.37 5.79
CA VAL A 5 -9.44 5.60 5.95
C VAL A 5 -10.11 5.57 4.58
N LEU A 6 -10.48 4.37 4.13
CA LEU A 6 -11.35 4.17 2.98
C LEU A 6 -12.77 4.06 3.51
N ASP A 7 -13.56 5.11 3.28
CA ASP A 7 -14.91 5.23 3.82
C ASP A 7 -15.85 4.20 3.16
N GLY A 8 -16.73 3.61 3.95
CA GLY A 8 -17.77 2.68 3.49
C GLY A 8 -17.27 1.30 3.02
N LEU A 9 -15.96 1.04 3.03
CA LEU A 9 -15.39 -0.23 2.57
C LEU A 9 -15.16 -1.20 3.74
N ALA A 10 -15.68 -2.42 3.60
CA ALA A 10 -15.28 -3.55 4.44
C ALA A 10 -13.84 -3.99 4.12
N PRO A 11 -13.13 -4.67 5.05
CA PRO A 11 -11.72 -5.03 4.84
C PRO A 11 -11.43 -5.81 3.57
N GLY A 12 -12.33 -6.69 3.12
CA GLY A 12 -12.19 -7.42 1.85
C GLY A 12 -12.24 -6.49 0.63
N GLN A 13 -13.17 -5.52 0.61
CA GLN A 13 -13.28 -4.53 -0.47
C GLN A 13 -12.09 -3.56 -0.47
N ALA A 14 -11.67 -3.13 0.72
CA ALA A 14 -10.46 -2.33 0.89
C ALA A 14 -9.22 -3.08 0.38
N ARG A 15 -9.11 -4.38 0.67
CA ARG A 15 -8.03 -5.26 0.17
C ARG A 15 -8.00 -5.30 -1.34
N GLU A 16 -9.13 -5.57 -1.99
CA GLU A 16 -9.24 -5.57 -3.46
C GLU A 16 -8.79 -4.24 -4.06
N ARG A 17 -9.19 -3.13 -3.45
CA ARG A 17 -8.82 -1.78 -3.89
C ARG A 17 -7.34 -1.50 -3.75
N VAL A 18 -6.72 -1.94 -2.65
CA VAL A 18 -5.28 -1.84 -2.44
C VAL A 18 -4.52 -2.72 -3.44
N VAL A 19 -4.95 -3.96 -3.67
CA VAL A 19 -4.34 -4.84 -4.68
C VAL A 19 -4.42 -4.23 -6.08
N ALA A 20 -5.57 -3.63 -6.44
CA ALA A 20 -5.72 -2.94 -7.71
C ALA A 20 -4.80 -1.70 -7.81
N ALA A 21 -4.61 -0.95 -6.73
CA ALA A 21 -3.69 0.20 -6.70
C ALA A 21 -2.23 -0.25 -6.90
N ILE A 22 -1.79 -1.29 -6.18
CA ILE A 22 -0.45 -1.91 -6.32
C ILE A 22 -0.20 -2.32 -7.78
N ALA A 23 -1.17 -3.01 -8.39
CA ALA A 23 -1.05 -3.46 -9.78
C ALA A 23 -0.92 -2.29 -10.78
N ARG A 24 -1.66 -1.18 -10.58
CA ARG A 24 -1.57 0.01 -11.43
C ARG A 24 -0.24 0.75 -11.29
N LEU A 25 0.33 0.75 -10.09
CA LEU A 25 1.67 1.27 -9.83
C LEU A 25 2.77 0.38 -10.44
N GLY A 26 2.40 -0.78 -11.00
CA GLY A 26 3.31 -1.74 -11.60
C GLY A 26 4.14 -2.49 -10.56
N TRP A 27 3.65 -2.57 -9.31
CA TRP A 27 4.30 -3.27 -8.22
C TRP A 27 3.77 -4.70 -8.10
N GLU A 28 4.55 -5.58 -7.49
CA GLU A 28 4.19 -6.99 -7.35
C GLU A 28 3.57 -7.23 -5.98
N THR A 29 2.39 -7.86 -5.92
CA THR A 29 1.80 -8.32 -4.66
C THR A 29 2.38 -9.70 -4.32
N VAL A 30 2.90 -9.85 -3.11
CA VAL A 30 3.30 -11.15 -2.56
C VAL A 30 2.21 -11.58 -1.59
N ASP A 31 1.19 -12.23 -2.14
CA ASP A 31 0.01 -12.61 -1.38
C ASP A 31 0.26 -13.91 -0.61
N ALA A 32 0.70 -13.79 0.65
CA ALA A 32 0.93 -14.92 1.55
C ALA A 32 0.40 -14.68 2.98
N GLY A 33 -0.35 -13.59 3.18
CA GLY A 33 -0.81 -13.13 4.49
C GLY A 33 -2.30 -13.36 4.76
N PRO A 34 -2.73 -13.18 6.02
CA PRO A 34 -4.15 -13.10 6.36
C PRO A 34 -4.85 -11.91 5.68
N VAL A 35 -6.19 -11.92 5.62
CA VAL A 35 -7.00 -10.92 4.88
C VAL A 35 -6.77 -9.48 5.33
N ASP A 36 -6.31 -9.27 6.56
CA ASP A 36 -6.02 -7.98 7.17
C ASP A 36 -4.61 -7.45 6.84
N ARG A 37 -3.81 -8.18 6.05
CA ARG A 37 -2.46 -7.78 5.65
C ARG A 37 -2.19 -8.05 4.18
N ILE A 38 -1.45 -7.14 3.56
CA ILE A 38 -0.92 -7.29 2.21
C ILE A 38 0.58 -7.04 2.27
N HIS A 39 1.34 -7.93 1.65
CA HIS A 39 2.76 -7.70 1.40
C HIS A 39 2.94 -7.42 -0.10
N ALA A 40 3.61 -6.32 -0.42
CA ALA A 40 3.96 -5.95 -1.78
C ALA A 40 5.46 -5.73 -1.91
N VAL A 41 5.99 -6.00 -3.11
CA VAL A 41 7.39 -5.78 -3.47
C VAL A 41 7.44 -4.71 -4.55
N VAL A 42 8.16 -3.63 -4.25
CA VAL A 42 8.43 -2.56 -5.20
C VAL A 42 9.80 -2.77 -5.80
N THR A 43 9.87 -2.94 -7.12
CA THR A 43 11.13 -3.07 -7.85
C THR A 43 11.40 -1.81 -8.65
N THR A 44 12.44 -1.07 -8.30
CA THR A 44 12.84 0.13 -9.07
C THR A 44 13.72 -0.28 -10.26
N ARG A 45 13.32 0.13 -11.47
CA ARG A 45 13.95 -0.29 -12.75
C ARG A 45 15.41 0.11 -12.88
N TRP A 46 15.84 1.19 -12.23
CA TRP A 46 17.16 1.79 -12.44
C TRP A 46 18.24 1.36 -11.45
N LEU A 47 17.88 0.85 -10.25
CA LEU A 47 18.87 0.51 -9.21
C LEU A 47 18.80 -0.93 -8.67
N ARG A 48 18.01 -1.84 -9.26
CA ARG A 48 17.84 -3.22 -8.74
C ARG A 48 17.47 -3.28 -7.24
N PHE A 49 16.93 -2.19 -6.67
CA PHE A 49 16.44 -2.22 -5.31
C PHE A 49 15.04 -2.82 -5.28
N ARG A 50 14.87 -3.76 -4.36
CA ARG A 50 13.58 -4.33 -3.98
C ARG A 50 13.25 -3.84 -2.58
N ASP A 51 12.14 -3.15 -2.45
CA ASP A 51 11.61 -2.69 -1.17
C ASP A 51 10.35 -3.48 -0.85
N ASP A 52 10.21 -3.89 0.41
CA ASP A 52 9.00 -4.50 0.92
C ASP A 52 8.05 -3.43 1.45
N LEU A 53 6.79 -3.54 1.08
CA LEU A 53 5.69 -2.78 1.65
C LEU A 53 4.78 -3.72 2.43
N GLU A 54 4.66 -3.47 3.73
CA GLU A 54 3.65 -4.08 4.58
C GLU A 54 2.46 -3.14 4.69
N ILE A 55 1.29 -3.63 4.31
CA ILE A 55 0.04 -2.87 4.38
C ILE A 55 -0.89 -3.60 5.34
N ALA A 56 -1.30 -2.90 6.39
CA ALA A 56 -2.26 -3.39 7.36
C ALA A 56 -3.64 -2.78 7.08
N LEU A 57 -4.66 -3.63 7.12
CA LEU A 57 -6.07 -3.26 6.95
C LEU A 57 -6.77 -3.49 8.29
N SER A 58 -7.40 -2.46 8.83
CA SER A 58 -8.13 -2.55 10.10
C SER A 58 -9.52 -1.97 9.92
N ALA A 59 -10.54 -2.78 10.23
CA ALA A 59 -11.92 -2.29 10.26
C ALA A 59 -12.04 -1.17 11.29
N VAL A 60 -12.66 -0.06 10.89
CA VAL A 60 -12.96 1.09 11.76
C VAL A 60 -14.43 1.47 11.61
N ALA A 61 -14.95 2.30 12.51
CA ALA A 61 -16.30 2.81 12.38
C ALA A 61 -16.44 3.56 11.05
N GLY A 62 -17.32 3.06 10.17
CA GLY A 62 -17.60 3.69 8.88
C GLY A 62 -16.65 3.34 7.74
N GLY A 63 -15.70 2.40 7.89
CA GLY A 63 -14.83 2.01 6.78
C GLY A 63 -13.66 1.11 7.18
N THR A 64 -12.58 1.16 6.40
CA THR A 64 -11.34 0.42 6.68
C THR A 64 -10.15 1.36 6.69
N ARG A 65 -9.39 1.34 7.77
CA ARG A 65 -8.10 2.03 7.89
C ARG A 65 -7.01 1.22 7.20
N VAL A 66 -6.23 1.89 6.36
CA VAL A 66 -5.08 1.36 5.63
C VAL A 66 -3.83 2.02 6.17
N ASP A 67 -2.98 1.27 6.87
CA ASP A 67 -1.66 1.72 7.32
C ASP A 67 -0.58 1.07 6.47
N VAL A 68 0.36 1.87 5.95
CA VAL A 68 1.45 1.39 5.11
C VAL A 68 2.78 1.57 5.82
N ARG A 69 3.62 0.54 5.76
CA ARG A 69 5.02 0.56 6.21
C ARG A 69 5.90 0.05 5.09
N SER A 70 7.10 0.61 4.99
CA SER A 70 8.08 0.21 3.99
C SER A 70 9.38 -0.18 4.68
N ALA A 71 9.97 -1.30 4.25
CA ALA A 71 11.24 -1.80 4.72
C ALA A 71 12.12 -2.18 3.52
N SER A 72 13.27 -1.54 3.38
CA SER A 72 14.22 -1.86 2.30
C SER A 72 14.94 -3.18 2.56
N ARG A 73 15.03 -4.06 1.55
CA ARG A 73 15.75 -5.34 1.65
C ARG A 73 17.27 -5.20 1.61
N VAL A 74 17.76 -4.12 1.00
CA VAL A 74 19.19 -3.85 0.84
C VAL A 74 19.53 -2.63 1.70
N GLY A 75 20.03 -2.87 2.91
CA GLY A 75 20.35 -1.80 3.85
C GLY A 75 21.48 -0.92 3.32
N ARG A 76 21.16 0.26 2.79
CA ARG A 76 22.01 1.46 2.76
C ARG A 76 21.20 2.65 2.25
N SER A 77 20.96 3.60 3.15
CA SER A 77 20.53 4.98 2.89
C SER A 77 19.26 5.12 2.05
N ASP A 78 18.12 5.10 2.73
CA ASP A 78 16.82 5.43 2.15
C ASP A 78 16.78 6.94 1.84
N MET A 79 17.20 7.31 0.62
CA MET A 79 17.16 8.69 0.07
C MET A 79 15.72 9.17 -0.16
N GLY A 80 14.78 8.84 0.74
CA GLY A 80 13.36 9.14 0.62
C GLY A 80 12.57 8.22 -0.30
N THR A 81 13.16 7.13 -0.80
CA THR A 81 12.52 6.17 -1.71
C THR A 81 11.35 5.45 -1.03
N ASN A 82 11.51 5.01 0.22
CA ASN A 82 10.44 4.34 0.95
C ASN A 82 9.28 5.30 1.26
N ALA A 83 9.61 6.55 1.62
CA ALA A 83 8.62 7.58 1.83
C ALA A 83 7.85 7.87 0.53
N ARG A 84 8.54 7.87 -0.62
CA ARG A 84 7.93 8.03 -1.94
C ARG A 84 6.95 6.89 -2.24
N HIS A 85 7.34 5.63 -2.03
CA HIS A 85 6.46 4.48 -2.24
C HIS A 85 5.20 4.55 -1.34
N ILE A 86 5.35 4.93 -0.08
CA ILE A 86 4.19 5.12 0.80
C ILE A 86 3.27 6.21 0.23
N LEU A 87 3.81 7.35 -0.19
CA LEU A 87 3.01 8.46 -0.73
C LEU A 87 2.33 8.08 -2.04
N ASP A 88 3.04 7.47 -2.99
CA ASP A 88 2.48 7.06 -4.29
C ASP A 88 1.29 6.10 -4.09
N LEU A 89 1.37 5.16 -3.14
CA LEU A 89 0.25 4.27 -2.81
C LEU A 89 -0.93 5.01 -2.18
N LEU A 90 -0.66 5.89 -1.21
CA LEU A 90 -1.72 6.66 -0.54
C LEU A 90 -2.43 7.62 -1.51
N ASP A 91 -1.69 8.22 -2.44
CA ASP A 91 -2.25 9.15 -3.43
C ASP A 91 -3.10 8.41 -4.48
N GLU A 92 -2.67 7.24 -4.95
CA GLU A 92 -3.51 6.39 -5.83
C GLU A 92 -4.80 5.95 -5.13
N LEU A 93 -4.75 5.63 -3.83
CA LEU A 93 -5.93 5.26 -3.06
C LEU A 93 -6.90 6.43 -2.86
N ARG A 94 -6.38 7.63 -2.54
CA ARG A 94 -7.18 8.86 -2.37
C ARG A 94 -7.87 9.30 -3.66
N ALA A 95 -7.13 9.31 -4.77
CA ALA A 95 -7.66 9.70 -6.08
C ALA A 95 -8.90 8.89 -6.49
N ARG A 96 -9.04 7.67 -5.94
CA ARG A 96 -10.19 6.81 -6.19
C ARG A 96 -11.30 7.00 -5.17
N ASP A 97 -10.97 7.22 -3.89
CA ASP A 97 -11.97 7.49 -2.86
C ASP A 97 -12.82 8.71 -3.21
N ASP A 98 -12.17 9.77 -3.72
CA ASP A 98 -12.85 11.00 -4.17
C ASP A 98 -13.67 10.81 -5.44
N GLY A 99 -13.29 9.85 -6.30
CA GLY A 99 -14.02 9.53 -7.54
C GLY A 99 -15.24 8.63 -7.34
N THR A 100 -15.56 8.24 -6.10
CA THR A 100 -16.71 7.37 -5.77
C THR A 100 -17.80 8.13 -4.99
N ARG A 101 -17.69 9.46 -4.83
CA ARG A 101 -18.72 10.32 -4.23
C ARG A 101 -19.59 10.98 -5.30
#